data_AF-A0A0R1NT46-F1
#
_entry.id   AF-A0A0R1NT46-F1
#
_cell.length_a   1.000
_cell.length_b   1.000
_cell.length_c   1.000
_cell.angle_alpha   90.00
_cell.angle_beta   90.00
_cell.angle_gamma   90.00
#
_symmetry.space_group_name_H-M   'P 1'
#
loop_
_entity.id
_entity.type
_entity.pdbx_description
1 polymer ?
#
loop_
_entity_poly.entity_id
_entity_poly.type
_entity_poly.pdbx_seq_one_letter_code
_entity_poly.pdbx_strand_id
1 'polypeptide(L)'
;MGESHLLYLSVFLCVVGVIMILLGIFSFRTATYKNESRGLIIGLMAAAVIMIGIGGAIMPGAIRDQHQSKETPPTQQRKQMSSMTSHNNNLVFDAGQRKQAAARRQLNEANVEKTLVSSYRKLGKISFNVKTRVYTLTITNSNFNKAMTYLKANPSQSKTVRWPASVKGFTKTSLVIKKTAGSGYKFRVVAPIPSKQTLLTVEDGKVLENFVKE
;
A
#
# COMPACT_ATOMS: atom_id res chain seq x y z
N MET A 1 -30.12 -28.68 -19.91
CA MET A 1 -30.48 -28.11 -18.59
C MET A 1 -29.45 -28.37 -17.49
N GLY A 2 -28.25 -28.93 -17.77
CA GLY A 2 -27.26 -29.30 -16.73
C GLY A 2 -26.01 -28.41 -16.61
N GLU A 3 -25.63 -27.65 -17.66
CA GLU A 3 -24.38 -26.86 -17.66
C GLU A 3 -24.47 -25.59 -16.81
N SER A 4 -25.64 -24.97 -16.73
CA SER A 4 -25.88 -23.83 -15.86
C SER A 4 -25.70 -24.22 -14.39
N HIS A 5 -26.17 -25.39 -13.98
CA HIS A 5 -25.99 -25.90 -12.61
C HIS A 5 -24.53 -26.15 -12.24
N LEU A 6 -23.71 -26.65 -13.18
CA LEU A 6 -22.27 -26.85 -12.96
C LEU A 6 -21.51 -25.53 -12.85
N LEU A 7 -21.89 -24.52 -13.64
CA LEU A 7 -21.31 -23.18 -13.54
C LEU A 7 -21.66 -22.51 -12.20
N TYR A 8 -22.93 -22.57 -11.76
CA TYR A 8 -23.32 -22.04 -10.46
C TYR A 8 -22.61 -22.75 -9.30
N LEU A 9 -22.43 -24.07 -9.39
CA LEU A 9 -21.68 -24.86 -8.42
C LEU A 9 -20.21 -24.41 -8.36
N SER A 10 -19.56 -24.22 -9.51
CA SER A 10 -18.16 -23.79 -9.58
C SER A 10 -17.95 -22.37 -9.05
N VAL A 11 -18.86 -21.45 -9.37
CA VAL A 11 -18.83 -20.06 -8.89
C VAL A 11 -19.09 -20.02 -7.39
N PHE A 12 -20.06 -20.80 -6.89
CA PHE A 12 -20.31 -20.94 -5.46
C PHE A 12 -19.08 -21.46 -4.71
N LEU A 13 -18.41 -22.48 -5.25
CA LEU A 13 -17.21 -23.05 -4.66
C LEU A 13 -16.05 -22.03 -4.63
N CYS A 14 -15.87 -21.24 -5.70
CA CYS A 14 -14.91 -20.15 -5.73
C CYS A 14 -15.23 -19.06 -4.70
N VAL A 15 -16.50 -18.67 -4.57
CA VAL A 15 -16.93 -17.64 -3.60
C VAL A 15 -16.69 -18.11 -2.17
N VAL A 16 -17.07 -19.36 -1.85
CA VAL A 16 -16.81 -19.96 -0.53
C VAL A 16 -15.30 -20.07 -0.26
N GLY A 17 -14.50 -20.45 -1.25
CA GLY A 17 -13.05 -20.52 -1.15
C GLY A 17 -12.41 -19.16 -0.85
N VAL A 18 -12.84 -18.10 -1.55
CA VAL A 18 -12.37 -16.73 -1.30
C VAL A 18 -12.77 -16.25 0.10
N ILE A 19 -13.99 -16.56 0.55
CA ILE A 19 -14.45 -16.23 1.90
C ILE A 19 -13.61 -16.96 2.95
N MET A 20 -13.30 -18.24 2.75
CA MET A 20 -12.44 -19.02 3.64
C MET A 20 -11.00 -18.48 3.71
N ILE A 21 -10.45 -18.02 2.57
CA ILE A 21 -9.13 -17.36 2.54
C ILE A 21 -9.16 -16.04 3.32
N LEU A 22 -10.21 -15.24 3.17
CA LEU A 22 -10.38 -13.99 3.91
C LEU A 22 -10.54 -14.24 5.43
N LEU A 23 -11.29 -15.28 5.82
CA LEU A 23 -11.41 -15.72 7.21
C LEU A 23 -10.08 -16.22 7.77
N GLY A 24 -9.28 -16.93 6.96
CA GLY A 24 -7.93 -17.37 7.33
C GLY A 24 -6.98 -16.21 7.62
N ILE A 25 -6.98 -15.17 6.77
CA ILE A 25 -6.16 -13.96 6.96
C ILE A 25 -6.60 -13.19 8.22
N PHE A 26 -7.90 -13.11 8.48
CA PHE A 26 -8.43 -12.44 9.68
C PHE A 26 -8.10 -13.23 10.97
N SER A 27 -8.18 -14.56 10.90
CA SER A 27 -7.77 -15.46 11.98
C SER A 27 -6.28 -15.33 12.30
N PHE A 28 -5.43 -15.19 11.27
CA PHE A 28 -3.99 -14.94 11.45
C PHE A 28 -3.69 -13.64 12.21
N ARG A 29 -4.45 -12.58 11.96
CA ARG A 29 -4.35 -11.29 12.69
C ARG A 29 -4.88 -11.37 14.14
N THR A 30 -5.83 -12.26 14.38
CA THR A 30 -6.46 -12.45 15.70
C THR A 30 -5.64 -13.41 16.58
N ALA A 31 -4.88 -14.33 15.97
CA ALA A 31 -3.95 -15.24 16.65
C ALA A 31 -2.77 -14.53 17.33
N THR A 32 -2.44 -13.29 16.94
CA THR A 32 -1.45 -12.48 17.69
C THR A 32 -1.95 -11.95 19.03
N TYR A 33 -3.23 -12.10 19.37
CA TYR A 33 -3.80 -11.60 20.63
C TYR A 33 -4.20 -12.68 21.64
N LYS A 34 -4.21 -13.97 21.27
CA LYS A 34 -4.61 -15.05 22.18
C LYS A 34 -3.86 -16.34 21.89
N ASN A 35 -2.96 -16.71 22.80
CA ASN A 35 -2.07 -17.88 22.75
C ASN A 35 -2.83 -19.20 22.97
N GLU A 36 -3.85 -19.55 22.17
CA GLU A 36 -4.70 -20.69 22.55
C GLU A 36 -5.20 -21.60 21.42
N SER A 37 -4.50 -21.72 20.29
CA SER A 37 -4.77 -22.82 19.36
C SER A 37 -3.63 -23.14 18.40
N ARG A 38 -2.43 -23.43 18.95
CA ARG A 38 -1.29 -23.94 18.16
C ARG A 38 -1.63 -25.20 17.35
N GLY A 39 -2.60 -26.01 17.77
CA GLY A 39 -3.00 -27.24 17.07
C GLY A 39 -3.76 -27.01 15.76
N LEU A 40 -4.58 -25.96 15.66
CA LEU A 40 -5.44 -25.72 14.49
C LEU A 40 -4.61 -25.20 13.29
N ILE A 41 -3.59 -24.39 13.56
CA ILE A 41 -2.68 -23.85 12.52
C ILE A 41 -1.81 -24.94 11.91
N ILE A 42 -1.30 -25.87 12.73
CA ILE A 42 -0.48 -27.01 12.27
C ILE A 42 -1.33 -27.98 11.45
N GLY A 43 -2.58 -28.26 11.89
CA GLY A 43 -3.52 -29.09 11.13
C GLY A 43 -3.86 -28.51 9.75
N LEU A 44 -4.06 -27.20 9.67
CA LEU A 44 -4.41 -26.53 8.41
C LEU A 44 -3.22 -26.44 7.43
N MET A 45 -2.00 -26.28 7.93
CA MET A 45 -0.78 -26.36 7.12
C MET A 45 -0.50 -27.78 6.59
N ALA A 46 -0.72 -28.81 7.41
CA ALA A 46 -0.61 -30.20 6.96
C ALA A 46 -1.64 -30.52 5.86
N ALA A 47 -2.88 -30.05 6.00
CA ALA A 47 -3.91 -30.21 4.97
C ALA A 47 -3.57 -29.49 3.66
N ALA A 48 -2.95 -28.30 3.73
CA ALA A 48 -2.52 -27.56 2.55
C ALA A 48 -1.39 -28.28 1.78
N VAL A 49 -0.42 -28.88 2.50
CA VAL A 49 0.67 -29.64 1.88
C VAL A 49 0.16 -30.92 1.20
N ILE A 50 -0.80 -31.61 1.81
CA ILE A 50 -1.45 -32.79 1.22
C ILE A 50 -2.24 -32.42 -0.05
N MET A 51 -2.94 -31.28 -0.05
CA MET A 51 -3.65 -30.79 -1.25
C MET A 51 -2.71 -30.39 -2.39
N ILE A 52 -1.54 -29.82 -2.10
CA ILE A 52 -0.52 -29.48 -3.11
C ILE A 52 0.13 -30.76 -3.68
N GLY A 53 0.34 -31.79 -2.85
CA GLY A 53 0.88 -33.08 -3.29
C GLY A 53 -0.02 -33.83 -4.27
N ILE A 54 -1.35 -33.78 -4.07
CA ILE A 54 -2.32 -34.41 -4.97
C ILE A 54 -2.53 -33.59 -6.26
N GLY A 55 -2.40 -32.25 -6.19
CA GLY A 55 -2.50 -31.37 -7.36
C GLY A 55 -1.30 -31.43 -8.32
N GLY A 56 -0.13 -31.90 -7.87
CA GLY A 56 1.07 -32.05 -8.71
C GLY A 56 1.04 -33.25 -9.66
N ALA A 57 0.15 -34.21 -9.47
CA ALA A 57 0.07 -35.43 -10.28
C ALA A 57 -0.81 -35.28 -11.54
N ILE A 58 -1.53 -34.16 -11.70
CA ILE A 58 -2.48 -33.96 -12.80
C ILE A 58 -2.27 -32.58 -13.45
N MET A 59 -1.09 -32.33 -14.01
CA MET A 59 -0.97 -31.31 -15.07
C MET A 59 0.23 -31.56 -16.00
N PRO A 60 0.04 -31.41 -17.33
CA PRO A 60 1.03 -31.78 -18.32
C PRO A 60 2.04 -30.64 -18.56
N GLY A 61 3.31 -30.90 -18.24
CA GLY A 61 4.44 -30.78 -19.17
C GLY A 61 4.77 -29.48 -19.91
N ALA A 62 4.34 -28.29 -19.46
CA ALA A 62 4.55 -27.06 -20.24
C ALA A 62 5.25 -25.90 -19.49
N ILE A 63 6.20 -26.16 -18.60
CA ILE A 63 7.22 -25.16 -18.21
C ILE A 63 8.54 -25.89 -17.94
N ARG A 64 9.30 -26.14 -19.01
CA ARG A 64 10.72 -26.47 -18.96
C ARG A 64 11.48 -25.38 -19.70
N ASP A 65 12.56 -24.96 -19.06
CA ASP A 65 13.71 -24.27 -19.66
C ASP A 65 13.61 -22.73 -19.81
N GLN A 66 13.83 -22.04 -18.68
CA GLN A 66 14.45 -20.71 -18.72
C GLN A 66 15.51 -20.57 -17.63
N HIS A 67 16.59 -21.34 -17.71
CA HIS A 67 17.88 -20.97 -17.11
C HIS A 67 19.00 -21.64 -17.91
N GLN A 68 19.91 -20.83 -18.47
CA GLN A 68 21.38 -20.98 -18.39
C GLN A 68 22.13 -20.49 -19.66
N SER A 69 23.20 -19.77 -19.40
CA SER A 69 24.00 -18.85 -20.23
C SER A 69 25.13 -19.52 -21.03
N LYS A 70 25.59 -18.92 -22.16
CA LYS A 70 26.98 -18.45 -22.44
C LYS A 70 27.35 -18.32 -23.94
N GLU A 71 27.91 -17.14 -24.27
CA GLU A 71 29.03 -16.77 -25.18
C GLU A 71 29.29 -17.47 -26.54
N THR A 72 29.38 -16.69 -27.64
CA THR A 72 30.60 -16.40 -28.49
C THR A 72 30.17 -15.78 -29.87
N PRO A 73 30.90 -14.79 -30.46
CA PRO A 73 30.48 -14.01 -31.66
C PRO A 73 30.99 -14.57 -33.00
N PRO A 74 30.49 -14.10 -34.18
CA PRO A 74 31.30 -13.17 -35.01
C PRO A 74 30.54 -12.14 -35.89
N THR A 75 31.22 -10.98 -36.06
CA THR A 75 31.46 -10.22 -37.31
C THR A 75 30.32 -9.54 -38.11
N GLN A 76 30.34 -8.20 -38.00
CA GLN A 76 30.15 -7.15 -39.02
C GLN A 76 29.02 -7.26 -40.06
N GLN A 77 28.10 -6.29 -40.00
CA GLN A 77 27.82 -5.47 -41.19
C GLN A 77 27.36 -4.06 -40.79
N ARG A 78 28.25 -3.11 -41.03
CA ARG A 78 28.03 -1.66 -40.98
C ARG A 78 27.33 -1.24 -42.28
N LYS A 79 26.09 -0.74 -42.21
CA LYS A 79 25.58 0.23 -43.19
C LYS A 79 24.76 1.32 -42.50
N GLN A 80 25.48 2.42 -42.34
CA GLN A 80 25.10 3.82 -42.28
C GLN A 80 23.80 4.14 -43.06
N MET A 81 22.80 4.74 -42.40
CA MET A 81 22.00 5.80 -43.01
C MET A 81 21.39 6.74 -41.94
N SER A 82 22.05 7.90 -41.85
CA SER A 82 21.55 9.24 -41.57
C SER A 82 20.08 9.44 -41.13
N SER A 83 19.94 10.11 -39.99
CA SER A 83 19.03 11.25 -39.73
C SER A 83 17.82 11.39 -40.65
N MET A 84 16.65 11.02 -40.14
CA MET A 84 15.40 11.67 -40.53
C MET A 84 14.74 12.29 -39.30
N THR A 85 14.82 13.62 -39.34
CA THR A 85 14.11 14.63 -38.57
C THR A 85 12.68 14.24 -38.20
N SER A 86 12.40 14.34 -36.91
CA SER A 86 11.18 14.86 -36.30
C SER A 86 10.07 15.23 -37.30
N HIS A 87 9.01 14.42 -37.38
CA HIS A 87 7.72 14.84 -37.90
C HIS A 87 6.69 14.81 -36.77
N ASN A 88 6.42 16.03 -36.30
CA ASN A 88 5.49 16.42 -35.26
C ASN A 88 4.05 16.14 -35.71
N ASN A 89 3.46 14.99 -35.34
CA ASN A 89 2.03 14.72 -35.57
C ASN A 89 1.36 13.81 -34.52
N ASN A 90 1.87 13.77 -33.28
CA ASN A 90 1.34 12.88 -32.23
C ASN A 90 0.46 13.57 -31.17
N LEU A 91 -0.02 14.79 -31.43
CA LEU A 91 -0.76 15.61 -30.45
C LEU A 91 -2.10 14.98 -30.00
N VAL A 92 -2.77 14.21 -30.87
CA VAL A 92 -4.08 13.59 -30.57
C VAL A 92 -3.93 12.34 -29.68
N PHE A 93 -2.91 11.51 -29.93
CA PHE A 93 -2.60 10.35 -29.07
C PHE A 93 -2.01 10.77 -27.72
N ASP A 94 -1.16 11.81 -27.71
CA ASP A 94 -0.60 12.37 -26.47
C ASP A 94 -1.68 13.04 -25.60
N ALA A 95 -2.66 13.72 -26.21
CA ALA A 95 -3.80 14.27 -25.47
C ALA A 95 -4.64 13.20 -24.74
N GLY A 96 -4.86 12.03 -25.37
CA GLY A 96 -5.52 10.88 -24.74
C GLY A 96 -4.71 10.27 -23.59
N GLN A 97 -3.41 10.07 -23.81
CA GLN A 97 -2.46 9.55 -22.81
C GLN A 97 -2.36 10.46 -21.58
N ARG A 98 -2.28 11.79 -21.79
CA ARG A 98 -2.23 12.78 -20.70
C ARG A 98 -3.53 12.80 -19.89
N LYS A 99 -4.68 12.71 -20.55
CA LYS A 99 -6.00 12.62 -19.87
C LYS A 99 -6.11 11.35 -19.04
N GLN A 100 -5.70 10.20 -19.58
CA GLN A 100 -5.70 8.93 -18.86
C GLN A 100 -4.73 8.95 -17.65
N ALA A 101 -3.52 9.48 -17.83
CA ALA A 101 -2.55 9.63 -16.74
C ALA A 101 -3.05 10.56 -15.63
N ALA A 102 -3.71 11.68 -15.99
CA ALA A 102 -4.32 12.58 -15.03
C ALA A 102 -5.49 11.92 -14.27
N ALA A 103 -6.37 11.21 -14.98
CA ALA A 103 -7.48 10.47 -14.37
C ALA A 103 -6.98 9.37 -13.40
N ARG A 104 -5.92 8.65 -13.78
CA ARG A 104 -5.30 7.63 -12.92
C ARG A 104 -4.67 8.25 -11.66
N ARG A 105 -4.02 9.42 -11.78
CA ARG A 105 -3.49 10.14 -10.62
C ARG A 105 -4.61 10.54 -9.66
N GLN A 106 -5.68 11.14 -10.18
CA GLN A 106 -6.83 11.55 -9.38
C GLN A 106 -7.49 10.36 -8.68
N LEU A 107 -7.62 9.22 -9.36
CA LEU A 107 -8.13 7.98 -8.77
C LEU A 107 -7.22 7.48 -7.64
N ASN A 108 -5.90 7.48 -7.85
CA ASN A 108 -4.94 7.08 -6.83
C ASN A 108 -4.96 8.01 -5.61
N GLU A 109 -5.05 9.32 -5.84
CA GLU A 109 -5.17 10.33 -4.78
C GLU A 109 -6.45 10.12 -3.96
N ALA A 110 -7.59 9.93 -4.62
CA ALA A 110 -8.87 9.65 -3.96
C ALA A 110 -8.85 8.34 -3.17
N ASN A 111 -8.20 7.29 -3.70
CA ASN A 111 -8.02 6.02 -3.00
C ASN A 111 -7.19 6.20 -1.73
N VAL A 112 -6.08 6.94 -1.81
CA VAL A 112 -5.23 7.25 -0.66
C VAL A 112 -6.03 8.02 0.39
N GLU A 113 -6.78 9.06 -0.01
CA GLU A 113 -7.62 9.83 0.90
C GLU A 113 -8.64 8.95 1.61
N LYS A 114 -9.36 8.08 0.87
CA LYS A 114 -10.35 7.16 1.44
C LYS A 114 -9.73 6.19 2.45
N THR A 115 -8.56 5.63 2.14
CA THR A 115 -7.83 4.76 3.07
C THR A 115 -7.42 5.53 4.33
N LEU A 116 -6.85 6.73 4.17
CA LEU A 116 -6.46 7.59 5.29
C LEU A 116 -7.65 7.95 6.18
N VAL A 117 -8.77 8.38 5.60
CA VAL A 117 -10.00 8.69 6.33
C VAL A 117 -10.44 7.47 7.14
N SER A 118 -10.44 6.29 6.52
CA SER A 118 -10.86 5.04 7.17
C SER A 118 -9.95 4.63 8.33
N SER A 119 -8.63 4.76 8.14
CA SER A 119 -7.61 4.43 9.14
C SER A 119 -7.56 5.42 10.30
N TYR A 120 -7.78 6.71 10.05
CA TYR A 120 -7.62 7.78 11.03
C TYR A 120 -8.95 8.36 11.55
N ARG A 121 -10.11 7.80 11.18
CA ARG A 121 -11.45 8.29 11.60
C ARG A 121 -11.60 8.54 13.12
N LYS A 122 -10.94 7.74 13.95
CA LYS A 122 -10.98 7.87 15.42
C LYS A 122 -10.02 8.94 15.98
N LEU A 123 -9.03 9.32 15.18
CA LEU A 123 -7.99 10.27 15.54
C LEU A 123 -8.32 11.68 15.03
N GLY A 124 -8.88 11.81 13.83
CA GLY A 124 -9.14 13.11 13.25
C GLY A 124 -9.75 13.09 11.87
N LYS A 125 -9.72 14.28 11.24
CA LYS A 125 -10.19 14.51 9.87
C LYS A 125 -9.00 14.55 8.93
N ILE A 126 -9.14 13.93 7.76
CA ILE A 126 -8.16 13.99 6.67
C ILE A 126 -8.65 15.01 5.64
N SER A 127 -7.73 15.74 5.05
CA SER A 127 -7.97 16.61 3.90
C SER A 127 -6.77 16.54 2.96
N PHE A 128 -7.02 16.43 1.66
CA PHE A 128 -5.98 16.45 0.64
C PHE A 128 -5.93 17.79 -0.10
N ASN A 129 -4.73 18.34 -0.26
CA ASN A 129 -4.47 19.49 -1.13
C ASN A 129 -3.72 19.04 -2.37
N VAL A 130 -4.42 19.03 -3.52
CA VAL A 130 -3.89 18.61 -4.82
C VAL A 130 -2.71 19.48 -5.28
N LYS A 131 -2.78 20.80 -5.06
CA LYS A 131 -1.76 21.75 -5.52
C LYS A 131 -0.41 21.52 -4.84
N THR A 132 -0.44 21.26 -3.54
CA THR A 132 0.77 21.05 -2.73
C THR A 132 1.11 19.57 -2.52
N ARG A 133 0.26 18.65 -2.99
CA ARG A 133 0.36 17.19 -2.76
C ARG A 133 0.51 16.82 -1.29
N VAL A 134 -0.27 17.48 -0.42
CA VAL A 134 -0.20 17.28 1.03
C VAL A 134 -1.51 16.69 1.54
N TYR A 135 -1.42 15.52 2.16
CA TYR A 135 -2.48 14.95 2.99
C TYR A 135 -2.33 15.47 4.42
N THR A 136 -3.32 16.20 4.90
CA THR A 136 -3.33 16.78 6.24
C THR A 136 -4.29 16.01 7.15
N LEU A 137 -3.75 15.38 8.19
CA LEU A 137 -4.50 14.84 9.31
C LEU A 137 -4.66 15.93 10.38
N THR A 138 -5.87 16.44 10.54
CA THR A 138 -6.24 17.32 11.66
C THR A 138 -6.78 16.47 12.80
N ILE A 139 -6.01 16.34 13.87
CA ILE A 139 -6.38 15.57 15.05
C ILE A 139 -7.53 16.28 15.78
N THR A 140 -8.63 15.57 15.99
CA THR A 140 -9.78 16.03 16.78
C THR A 140 -9.94 15.23 18.08
N ASN A 141 -9.18 14.15 18.24
CA ASN A 141 -9.24 13.30 19.42
C ASN A 141 -8.68 14.01 20.66
N SER A 142 -9.52 14.18 21.69
CA SER A 142 -9.19 14.90 22.92
C SER A 142 -8.06 14.25 23.71
N ASN A 143 -8.02 12.92 23.80
CA ASN A 143 -6.98 12.20 24.53
C ASN A 143 -5.60 12.36 23.86
N PHE A 144 -5.57 12.26 22.54
CA PHE A 144 -4.34 12.52 21.78
C PHE A 144 -3.88 13.97 21.96
N ASN A 145 -4.80 14.93 21.87
CA ASN A 145 -4.47 16.34 22.07
C ASN A 145 -3.91 16.59 23.47
N LYS A 146 -4.52 16.03 24.53
CA LYS A 146 -4.00 16.12 25.91
C LYS A 146 -2.59 15.54 26.04
N ALA A 147 -2.36 14.33 25.50
CA ALA A 147 -1.04 13.69 25.52
C ALA A 147 0.01 14.55 24.81
N MET A 148 -0.39 15.20 23.72
CA MET A 148 0.50 16.02 22.92
C MET A 148 0.76 17.40 23.55
N THR A 149 -0.23 18.00 24.23
CA THR A 149 -0.03 19.17 25.09
C THR A 149 0.97 18.87 26.20
N TYR A 150 0.82 17.73 26.86
CA TYR A 150 1.75 17.30 27.90
C TYR A 150 3.16 17.10 27.34
N LEU A 151 3.27 16.46 26.16
CA LEU A 151 4.54 16.25 25.48
C LEU A 151 5.22 17.55 25.07
N LYS A 152 4.46 18.54 24.62
CA LYS A 152 5.00 19.87 24.29
C LYS A 152 5.64 20.55 25.49
N ALA A 153 5.06 20.40 26.69
CA ALA A 153 5.63 20.91 27.93
C ALA A 153 6.79 20.05 28.46
N ASN A 154 6.78 18.74 28.17
CA ASN A 154 7.74 17.76 28.68
C ASN A 154 8.34 16.90 27.55
N PRO A 155 9.22 17.46 26.70
CA PRO A 155 9.75 16.73 25.53
C PRO A 155 10.51 15.45 25.89
N SER A 156 11.14 15.41 27.08
CA SER A 156 11.82 14.21 27.60
C SER A 156 10.89 13.01 27.83
N GLN A 157 9.59 13.25 27.98
CA GLN A 157 8.56 12.22 28.18
C GLN A 157 8.01 11.63 26.87
N SER A 158 8.65 11.90 25.73
CA SER A 158 8.25 11.39 24.40
C SER A 158 8.06 9.87 24.36
N LYS A 159 8.90 9.12 25.06
CA LYS A 159 8.82 7.65 25.18
C LYS A 159 7.57 7.23 25.97
N THR A 160 7.27 7.93 27.06
CA THR A 160 6.13 7.66 27.96
C THR A 160 4.80 7.84 27.23
N VAL A 161 4.66 8.92 26.44
CA VAL A 161 3.47 9.16 25.60
C VAL A 161 3.50 8.41 24.27
N ARG A 162 4.50 7.54 24.06
CA ARG A 162 4.69 6.69 22.87
C ARG A 162 4.78 7.48 21.56
N TRP A 163 5.25 8.73 21.61
CA TRP A 163 5.39 9.58 20.43
C TRP A 163 6.28 8.97 19.34
N PRO A 164 7.44 8.36 19.64
CA PRO A 164 8.25 7.69 18.61
C PRO A 164 7.50 6.57 17.86
N ALA A 165 6.58 5.88 18.54
CA ALA A 165 5.75 4.86 17.90
C ALA A 165 4.71 5.50 16.96
N SER A 166 4.12 6.64 17.36
CA SER A 166 3.24 7.43 16.50
C SER A 166 3.98 7.94 15.27
N VAL A 167 5.18 8.52 15.44
CA VAL A 167 6.04 8.97 14.33
C VAL A 167 6.32 7.82 13.38
N LYS A 168 6.77 6.65 13.87
CA LYS A 168 6.96 5.45 13.03
C LYS A 168 5.70 5.04 12.28
N GLY A 169 4.54 5.11 12.93
CA GLY A 169 3.25 4.82 12.30
C GLY A 169 2.93 5.78 11.15
N PHE A 170 3.06 7.08 11.39
CA PHE A 170 2.86 8.12 10.37
C PHE A 170 3.89 8.03 9.23
N THR A 171 5.12 7.64 9.54
CA THR A 171 6.16 7.38 8.53
C THR A 171 5.80 6.21 7.63
N LYS A 172 5.28 5.11 8.19
CA LYS A 172 4.75 4.00 7.40
C LYS A 172 3.59 4.42 6.51
N THR A 173 2.70 5.28 7.02
CA THR A 173 1.61 5.85 6.22
C THR A 173 2.14 6.65 5.03
N SER A 174 3.17 7.48 5.24
CA SER A 174 3.84 8.22 4.15
C SER A 174 4.43 7.26 3.09
N LEU A 175 5.00 6.13 3.48
CA LEU A 175 5.45 5.10 2.54
C LEU A 175 4.30 4.43 1.76
N VAL A 176 3.14 4.22 2.39
CA VAL A 176 1.96 3.70 1.70
C VAL A 176 1.43 4.73 0.70
N ILE A 177 1.38 6.00 1.06
CA ILE A 177 1.02 7.09 0.14
C ILE A 177 1.96 7.07 -1.06
N LYS A 178 3.28 6.96 -0.83
CA LYS A 178 4.27 6.86 -1.90
C LYS A 178 4.00 5.70 -2.86
N LYS A 179 3.67 4.53 -2.31
CA LYS A 179 3.38 3.32 -3.11
C LYS A 179 2.14 3.48 -4.00
N THR A 180 1.12 4.20 -3.53
CA THR A 180 -0.15 4.34 -4.26
C THR A 180 -0.19 5.56 -5.17
N ALA A 181 0.23 6.73 -4.68
CA ALA A 181 0.13 8.02 -5.38
C ALA A 181 1.43 8.43 -6.09
N GLY A 182 2.56 7.81 -5.78
CA GLY A 182 3.90 8.16 -6.29
C GLY A 182 4.72 8.99 -5.30
N SER A 183 5.94 9.37 -5.68
CA SER A 183 6.84 10.16 -4.84
C SER A 183 6.46 11.64 -4.75
N GLY A 184 7.00 12.33 -3.73
CA GLY A 184 6.82 13.76 -3.50
C GLY A 184 5.50 14.14 -2.84
N TYR A 185 4.78 13.17 -2.27
CA TYR A 185 3.58 13.43 -1.47
C TYR A 185 3.95 13.57 0.00
N LYS A 186 3.35 14.57 0.64
CA LYS A 186 3.57 14.87 2.05
C LYS A 186 2.39 14.40 2.88
N PHE A 187 2.69 13.85 4.04
CA PHE A 187 1.73 13.56 5.09
C PHE A 187 2.01 14.48 6.28
N ARG A 188 1.06 15.38 6.56
CA ARG A 188 1.15 16.38 7.63
C ARG A 188 0.15 16.05 8.73
N VAL A 189 0.62 16.00 9.97
CA VAL A 189 -0.19 15.82 11.16
C VAL A 189 -0.26 17.15 11.90
N VAL A 190 -1.48 17.61 12.17
CA VAL A 190 -1.79 18.90 12.78
C VAL A 190 -2.72 18.67 13.97
N ALA A 191 -2.51 19.37 15.07
CA ALA A 191 -3.40 19.34 16.24
C ALA A 191 -3.65 20.74 16.81
N PRO A 192 -4.78 20.96 17.50
CA PRO A 192 -5.12 22.24 18.12
C PRO A 192 -4.44 22.40 19.50
N ILE A 193 -3.15 22.76 19.54
CA ILE A 193 -2.36 22.80 20.78
C ILE A 193 -1.34 23.96 20.81
N PRO A 194 -1.63 25.15 21.38
CA PRO A 194 -2.92 25.72 21.83
C PRO A 194 -3.77 26.30 20.67
N SER A 195 -3.18 26.41 19.48
CA SER A 195 -3.82 26.72 18.21
C SER A 195 -3.47 25.63 17.19
N LYS A 196 -3.97 25.71 15.95
CA LYS A 196 -3.74 24.69 14.91
C LYS A 196 -2.25 24.63 14.53
N GLN A 197 -1.50 23.71 15.15
CA GLN A 197 -0.04 23.57 15.00
C GLN A 197 0.32 22.27 14.28
N THR A 198 1.35 22.33 13.43
CA THR A 198 1.96 21.14 12.82
C THR A 198 2.76 20.37 13.87
N LEU A 199 2.43 19.09 14.04
CA LEU A 199 3.15 18.18 14.92
C LEU A 199 4.24 17.41 14.15
N LEU A 200 3.90 16.95 12.95
CA LEU A 200 4.78 16.12 12.15
C LEU A 200 4.52 16.36 10.66
N THR A 201 5.57 16.53 9.88
CA THR A 201 5.51 16.46 8.42
C THR A 201 6.44 15.35 7.96
N VAL A 202 5.93 14.41 7.17
CA VAL A 202 6.70 13.31 6.59
C VAL A 202 6.51 13.31 5.07
N GLU A 203 7.58 13.10 4.33
CA GLU A 203 7.57 12.95 2.87
C GLU A 203 8.27 11.65 2.49
N ASP A 204 7.62 10.80 1.72
CA ASP A 204 8.18 9.55 1.20
C ASP A 204 8.88 8.67 2.26
N GLY A 205 8.38 8.69 3.50
CA GLY A 205 8.97 7.97 4.64
C GLY A 205 10.13 8.69 5.35
N LYS A 206 10.44 9.93 4.99
CA LYS A 206 11.42 10.79 5.67
C LYS A 206 10.72 11.86 6.48
N VAL A 207 11.08 11.98 7.75
CA VAL A 207 10.56 13.04 8.63
C VAL A 207 11.23 14.36 8.24
N LEU A 208 10.42 15.35 7.84
CA LEU A 208 10.88 16.69 7.48
C LEU A 208 10.80 17.66 8.66
N GLU A 209 9.75 17.53 9.44
CA GLU A 209 9.46 18.41 10.57
C GLU A 209 8.89 17.55 11.70
N ASN A 210 9.45 17.68 12.90
CA ASN A 210 8.95 17.07 14.12
C ASN A 210 8.98 18.12 15.23
N PHE A 211 7.83 18.34 15.87
CA PHE A 211 7.71 19.36 16.90
C PHE A 211 8.42 18.99 18.21
N VAL A 212 8.71 17.70 18.44
CA VAL A 212 9.64 17.24 19.49
C VAL A 212 11.00 17.06 18.85
N LYS A 213 11.98 17.87 19.29
CA LYS A 213 13.39 17.63 18.98
C LYS A 213 13.85 16.42 19.80
N GLU A 214 14.36 15.40 19.14
CA GLU A 214 15.10 14.32 19.80
C GLU A 214 16.50 14.79 20.18
#